data_AF-A0A2I0TMM0-F1
#
_entry.id   AF-A0A2I0TMM0-F1
#
_cell.length_a   1.000
_cell.length_b   1.000
_cell.length_c   1.000
_cell.angle_alpha   90.00
_cell.angle_beta   90.00
_cell.angle_gamma   90.00
#
_symmetry.space_group_name_H-M   'P 1'
#
loop_
_entity.id
_entity.type
_entity.pdbx_description
1 polymer ?
#
loop_
_entity_poly.entity_id
_entity_poly.type
_entity_poly.pdbx_seq_one_letter_code
_entity_poly.pdbx_strand_id
1 'polypeptide(L)'
;MVYYGQTSCEQDTERYLDVVKYVFSSYKKEVPLVVNTMGWVKVLSSFSLPPQVPFSAVALRVIHTDVAPTNIMYAVNASWVGLCRIPDEIRCQSDGPVLLTQTPVCDCLGFGIVRGVEMQKKLYHILTPVPPEKLRLVNCLLLGNIAVPNCVLVGQQGVEGEIPYVTSDYNYSILGSGKLKKKKHFKRREYAFECDYT
;
A
#
# COMPACT_ATOMS: atom_id res chain seq x y z
N MET A 1 -0.34 -15.54 -7.62
CA MET A 1 -1.12 -14.31 -7.31
C MET A 1 -0.25 -13.12 -7.69
N VAL A 2 -0.81 -11.99 -8.08
CA VAL A 2 -0.04 -10.78 -8.44
C VAL A 2 -0.49 -9.60 -7.57
N TYR A 3 0.47 -8.78 -7.14
CA TYR A 3 0.17 -7.55 -6.38
C TYR A 3 0.03 -6.36 -7.33
N TYR A 4 -1.21 -5.89 -7.52
CA TYR A 4 -1.50 -4.73 -8.34
C TYR A 4 -1.14 -3.41 -7.64
N GLY A 5 -1.41 -3.33 -6.34
CA GLY A 5 -1.03 -2.22 -5.45
C GLY A 5 -1.72 -0.88 -5.69
N GLN A 6 -2.87 -0.87 -6.35
CA GLN A 6 -3.81 0.24 -6.36
C GLN A 6 -5.18 -0.24 -5.88
N THR A 7 -6.01 0.67 -5.38
CA THR A 7 -7.40 0.39 -4.98
C THR A 7 -8.40 0.46 -6.14
N SER A 8 -8.02 1.12 -7.24
CA SER A 8 -8.82 1.23 -8.48
C SER A 8 -7.94 0.97 -9.69
N CYS A 9 -8.49 0.28 -10.71
CA CYS A 9 -7.81 0.03 -11.99
C CYS A 9 -7.67 1.29 -12.87
N GLU A 10 -8.43 2.34 -12.56
CA GLU A 10 -8.38 3.62 -13.27
C GLU A 10 -7.07 4.38 -12.99
N GLN A 11 -6.38 4.05 -11.89
CA GLN A 11 -5.13 4.71 -11.53
C GLN A 11 -3.96 4.29 -12.42
N ASP A 12 -4.00 3.06 -12.96
CA ASP A 12 -2.99 2.54 -13.88
C ASP A 12 -3.56 1.38 -14.70
N THR A 13 -4.26 1.71 -15.78
CA THR A 13 -4.96 0.73 -16.61
C THR A 13 -4.01 -0.15 -17.41
N GLU A 14 -2.88 0.38 -17.88
CA GLU A 14 -1.87 -0.41 -18.61
C GLU A 14 -1.32 -1.52 -17.71
N ARG A 15 -0.90 -1.17 -16.49
CA ARG A 15 -0.45 -2.15 -15.51
C ARG A 15 -1.54 -3.15 -15.16
N TYR A 16 -2.79 -2.71 -15.01
CA TYR A 16 -3.89 -3.62 -14.73
C TYR A 16 -4.03 -4.68 -15.83
N LEU A 17 -3.96 -4.25 -17.10
CA LEU A 17 -4.00 -5.15 -18.25
C LEU A 17 -2.80 -6.10 -18.27
N ASP A 18 -1.61 -5.64 -17.93
CA ASP A 18 -0.42 -6.50 -17.88
C ASP A 18 -0.50 -7.54 -16.76
N VAL A 19 -1.03 -7.17 -15.60
CA VAL A 19 -1.34 -8.12 -14.52
C VAL A 19 -2.37 -9.15 -14.98
N VAL A 20 -3.44 -8.72 -15.64
CA VAL A 20 -4.47 -9.64 -16.15
C VAL A 20 -3.89 -10.59 -17.19
N LYS A 21 -3.10 -10.10 -18.16
CA LYS A 21 -2.41 -10.93 -19.16
C LYS A 21 -1.49 -11.95 -18.51
N TYR A 22 -0.73 -11.54 -17.48
CA TYR A 22 0.18 -12.42 -16.76
C TYR A 22 -0.56 -13.53 -15.98
N VAL A 23 -1.65 -13.19 -15.29
CA VAL A 23 -2.47 -14.19 -14.60
C VAL A 23 -3.13 -15.14 -15.60
N PHE A 24 -3.63 -14.60 -16.71
CA PHE A 24 -4.30 -15.38 -17.76
C PHE A 24 -3.33 -16.29 -18.52
N SER A 25 -2.07 -15.91 -18.73
CA SER A 25 -1.08 -16.75 -19.39
C SER A 25 -0.77 -18.03 -18.60
N SER A 26 -0.99 -18.01 -17.28
CA SER A 26 -0.81 -19.17 -16.40
C SER A 26 -2.02 -20.13 -16.41
N TYR A 27 -3.14 -19.73 -17.02
CA TYR A 27 -4.37 -20.51 -17.04
C TYR A 27 -4.36 -21.56 -18.16
N LYS A 28 -4.42 -22.84 -17.77
CA LYS A 28 -4.29 -23.99 -18.69
C LYS A 28 -5.58 -24.40 -19.41
N LYS A 29 -6.70 -23.68 -19.22
CA LYS A 29 -8.02 -23.96 -19.85
C LYS A 29 -8.64 -25.34 -19.54
N GLU A 30 -8.12 -26.06 -18.55
CA GLU A 30 -8.61 -27.40 -18.17
C GLU A 30 -9.86 -27.37 -17.27
N VAL A 31 -10.13 -26.24 -16.60
CA VAL A 31 -11.28 -26.03 -15.70
C VAL A 31 -11.82 -24.61 -15.86
N PRO A 32 -13.11 -24.30 -15.72
CA PRO A 32 -13.64 -22.94 -15.90
C PRO A 32 -12.97 -21.92 -14.94
N LEU A 33 -12.57 -20.76 -15.46
CA LEU A 33 -11.94 -19.69 -14.68
C LEU A 33 -13.01 -18.78 -14.05
N VAL A 34 -13.08 -18.73 -12.72
CA VAL A 34 -13.89 -17.75 -12.00
C VAL A 34 -13.02 -16.56 -11.62
N VAL A 35 -13.33 -15.38 -12.14
CA VAL A 35 -12.64 -14.12 -11.82
C VAL A 35 -13.52 -13.31 -10.87
N ASN A 36 -13.07 -13.11 -9.64
CA ASN A 36 -13.75 -12.25 -8.68
C ASN A 36 -13.13 -10.84 -8.68
N THR A 37 -13.97 -9.81 -8.76
CA THR A 37 -13.57 -8.41 -8.69
C THR A 37 -13.87 -7.84 -7.29
N MET A 38 -12.81 -7.61 -6.51
CA MET A 38 -12.66 -6.91 -5.22
C MET A 38 -13.78 -7.01 -4.15
N GLY A 39 -13.49 -7.75 -3.07
CA GLY A 39 -14.08 -7.64 -1.74
C GLY A 39 -12.98 -7.77 -0.67
N TRP A 40 -13.08 -6.99 0.41
CA TRP A 40 -12.02 -6.79 1.42
C TRP A 40 -11.70 -8.07 2.20
N VAL A 41 -10.41 -8.32 2.47
CA VAL A 41 -9.95 -9.43 3.33
C VAL A 41 -9.84 -8.94 4.79
N LYS A 42 -10.35 -9.75 5.70
CA LYS A 42 -10.37 -9.51 7.16
C LYS A 42 -8.95 -9.47 7.72
N VAL A 43 -8.62 -8.41 8.46
CA VAL A 43 -7.29 -8.20 9.06
C VAL A 43 -7.07 -9.17 10.23
N LEU A 44 -5.90 -9.82 10.23
CA LEU A 44 -5.48 -10.83 11.20
C LEU A 44 -5.04 -10.20 12.54
N SER A 45 -5.59 -10.72 13.62
CA SER A 45 -5.50 -10.22 14.99
C SER A 45 -4.43 -10.89 15.85
N SER A 46 -3.44 -11.57 15.26
CA SER A 46 -2.42 -12.29 16.04
C SER A 46 -1.02 -12.05 15.47
N PHE A 47 -0.42 -10.93 15.86
CA PHE A 47 0.96 -10.61 15.48
C PHE A 47 1.95 -11.21 16.48
N SER A 48 2.64 -12.26 16.05
CA SER A 48 3.94 -12.68 16.58
C SER A 48 4.99 -11.58 16.30
N LEU A 49 6.12 -11.62 17.02
CA LEU A 49 7.26 -10.71 16.83
C LEU A 49 7.57 -10.54 15.31
N PRO A 50 7.65 -9.30 14.80
CA PRO A 50 7.85 -9.06 13.37
C PRO A 50 9.18 -9.65 12.90
N PRO A 51 9.21 -10.43 11.80
CA PRO A 51 10.46 -10.78 11.15
C PRO A 51 11.27 -9.53 10.79
N GLN A 52 12.58 -9.64 11.01
CA GLN A 52 13.57 -8.62 10.67
C GLN A 52 14.18 -8.99 9.32
N VAL A 53 14.07 -8.09 8.34
CA VAL A 53 14.55 -8.31 6.98
C VAL A 53 15.64 -7.29 6.64
N PRO A 54 16.87 -7.69 6.30
CA PRO A 54 17.92 -6.77 5.89
C PRO A 54 17.58 -5.97 4.64
N PHE A 55 18.08 -4.74 4.53
CA PHE A 55 17.87 -3.88 3.36
C PHE A 55 18.41 -4.50 2.06
N SER A 56 19.52 -5.22 2.14
CA SER A 56 20.14 -5.90 1.01
C SER A 56 19.41 -7.19 0.62
N ALA A 57 18.62 -7.79 1.51
CA ALA A 57 17.95 -9.05 1.23
C ALA A 57 16.78 -8.90 0.25
N VAL A 58 16.22 -7.69 0.12
CA VAL A 58 15.04 -7.42 -0.68
C VAL A 58 15.17 -6.15 -1.50
N ALA A 59 14.74 -6.22 -2.75
CA ALA A 59 14.56 -5.05 -3.61
C ALA A 59 13.27 -4.33 -3.26
N LEU A 60 13.24 -3.01 -3.43
CA LEU A 60 12.14 -2.15 -3.07
C LEU A 60 11.68 -1.33 -4.28
N ARG A 61 10.37 -1.23 -4.45
CA ARG A 61 9.76 -0.37 -5.47
C ARG A 61 8.49 0.27 -4.96
N VAL A 62 8.37 1.59 -5.11
CA VAL A 62 7.10 2.30 -5.01
C VAL A 62 6.42 2.26 -6.37
N ILE A 63 5.20 1.72 -6.41
CA ILE A 63 4.51 1.45 -7.68
C ILE A 63 3.42 2.47 -8.01
N HIS A 64 2.94 3.20 -7.02
CA HIS A 64 1.81 4.12 -7.18
C HIS A 64 2.23 5.57 -7.44
N THR A 65 3.49 5.91 -7.18
CA THR A 65 4.04 7.25 -7.39
C THR A 65 5.56 7.21 -7.44
N ASP A 66 6.16 8.22 -8.05
CA ASP A 66 7.61 8.41 -8.07
C ASP A 66 8.07 9.09 -6.78
N VAL A 67 8.96 8.41 -6.06
CA VAL A 67 9.54 8.91 -4.81
C VAL A 67 11.04 9.05 -5.01
N ALA A 68 11.57 10.22 -4.67
CA ALA A 68 13.01 10.45 -4.68
C ALA A 68 13.71 9.40 -3.80
N PRO A 69 14.85 8.83 -4.23
CA PRO A 69 15.57 7.79 -3.47
C PRO A 69 15.91 8.20 -2.03
N THR A 70 16.11 9.49 -1.78
CA THR A 70 16.36 10.07 -0.45
C THR A 70 15.17 9.92 0.51
N ASN A 71 13.94 9.88 -0.01
CA ASN A 71 12.71 9.87 0.77
C ASN A 71 12.01 8.50 0.80
N ILE A 72 12.53 7.51 0.08
CA ILE A 72 11.86 6.22 -0.09
C ILE A 72 11.67 5.47 1.24
N MET A 73 12.61 5.64 2.18
CA MET A 73 12.52 5.03 3.51
C MET A 73 11.39 5.61 4.36
N TYR A 74 11.11 6.91 4.20
CA TYR A 74 9.97 7.53 4.85
C TYR A 74 8.65 7.04 4.24
N ALA A 75 8.61 6.86 2.91
CA ALA A 75 7.43 6.33 2.23
C ALA A 75 7.12 4.87 2.61
N VAL A 76 8.15 4.07 2.85
CA VAL A 76 8.01 2.68 3.28
C VAL A 76 7.62 2.54 4.75
N ASN A 77 8.01 3.48 5.61
CA ASN A 77 7.66 3.38 7.02
C ASN A 77 6.14 3.47 7.23
N ALA A 78 5.60 2.59 8.09
CA ALA A 78 4.16 2.47 8.35
C ALA A 78 3.29 2.24 7.09
N SER A 79 3.80 1.45 6.14
CA SER A 79 3.13 1.22 4.85
C SER A 79 2.69 -0.23 4.62
N TRP A 80 1.69 -0.40 3.75
CA TRP A 80 1.25 -1.71 3.27
C TRP A 80 2.08 -2.12 2.04
N VAL A 81 2.68 -3.30 2.10
CA VAL A 81 3.57 -3.82 1.05
C VAL A 81 3.13 -5.19 0.55
N GLY A 82 3.30 -5.41 -0.75
CA GLY A 82 3.27 -6.74 -1.36
C GLY A 82 4.60 -7.45 -1.17
N LEU A 83 4.57 -8.68 -0.67
CA LEU A 83 5.73 -9.55 -0.54
C LEU A 83 5.84 -10.39 -1.81
N CYS A 84 6.80 -10.03 -2.67
CA CYS A 84 6.91 -10.57 -4.02
C CYS A 84 8.23 -11.31 -4.26
N ARG A 85 8.20 -12.19 -5.27
CA ARG A 85 9.37 -12.88 -5.80
C ARG A 85 9.58 -12.47 -7.25
N ILE A 86 10.70 -11.81 -7.52
CA ILE A 86 11.19 -11.54 -8.87
C ILE A 86 12.18 -12.62 -9.30
N PRO A 87 12.19 -13.01 -10.58
CA PRO A 87 13.15 -13.99 -11.10
C PRO A 87 14.57 -13.41 -11.24
N ASP A 88 14.70 -12.09 -11.34
CA ASP A 88 15.98 -11.42 -11.57
C ASP A 88 16.88 -11.44 -10.33
N GLU A 89 18.18 -11.62 -10.57
CA GLU A 89 19.19 -11.51 -9.51
C GLU A 89 19.29 -10.07 -9.01
N ILE A 90 19.05 -9.90 -7.72
CA ILE A 90 19.14 -8.60 -7.05
C ILE A 90 20.61 -8.26 -6.85
N ARG A 91 21.11 -7.35 -7.68
CA ARG A 91 22.49 -6.86 -7.57
C ARG A 91 22.59 -5.90 -6.39
N CYS A 92 23.01 -6.41 -5.24
CA CYS A 92 23.38 -5.60 -4.09
C CYS A 92 24.70 -4.89 -4.38
N GLN A 93 24.64 -3.61 -4.75
CA GLN A 93 25.83 -2.80 -5.01
C GLN A 93 26.37 -2.12 -3.73
N SER A 94 25.58 -2.08 -2.66
CA SER A 94 25.91 -1.39 -1.43
C SER A 94 25.19 -2.00 -0.22
N ASP A 95 25.63 -1.61 0.97
CA ASP A 95 24.96 -1.89 2.25
C ASP A 95 23.71 -0.99 2.42
N GLY A 96 22.91 -0.85 1.37
CA GLY A 96 21.76 0.05 1.30
C GLY A 96 20.55 -0.66 0.69
N PRO A 97 19.39 0.00 0.62
CA PRO A 97 18.22 -0.58 -0.02
C PRO A 97 18.46 -0.76 -1.51
N VAL A 98 18.09 -1.93 -2.03
CA VAL A 98 18.13 -2.15 -3.48
C VAL A 98 16.86 -1.58 -4.09
N LEU A 99 16.98 -0.57 -4.96
CA LEU A 99 15.82 0.09 -5.55
C LEU A 99 15.62 -0.36 -7.00
N LEU A 100 14.41 -0.78 -7.35
CA LEU A 100 14.08 -1.14 -8.73
C LEU A 100 13.71 0.09 -9.55
N THR A 101 14.29 0.21 -10.75
CA THR A 101 14.03 1.29 -11.70
C THR A 101 12.78 1.09 -12.53
N GLN A 102 12.30 -0.15 -12.66
CA GLN A 102 11.02 -0.49 -13.29
C GLN A 102 10.15 -1.32 -12.36
N THR A 103 8.84 -1.29 -12.59
CA THR A 103 7.91 -2.08 -11.79
C THR A 103 7.71 -3.47 -12.41
N PRO A 104 8.18 -4.55 -11.78
CA PRO A 104 8.03 -5.89 -12.31
C PRO A 104 6.58 -6.38 -12.19
N VAL A 105 6.17 -7.23 -13.14
CA VAL A 105 5.00 -8.11 -12.99
C VAL A 105 5.54 -9.44 -12.48
N CYS A 106 5.19 -9.78 -11.24
CA CYS A 106 5.82 -10.88 -10.53
C CYS A 106 4.86 -11.58 -9.54
N ASP A 107 5.29 -12.74 -9.05
CA ASP A 107 4.52 -13.52 -8.09
C ASP A 107 4.50 -12.86 -6.73
N CYS A 108 3.29 -12.64 -6.22
CA CYS A 108 3.04 -12.19 -4.86
C CYS A 108 2.75 -13.39 -3.94
N LEU A 109 3.61 -13.57 -2.94
CA LEU A 109 3.51 -14.64 -1.94
C LEU A 109 2.61 -14.26 -0.76
N GLY A 110 2.36 -12.97 -0.57
CA GLY A 110 1.41 -12.42 0.39
C GLY A 110 1.62 -10.93 0.62
N PHE A 111 1.08 -10.42 1.72
CA PHE A 111 1.13 -9.01 2.09
C PHE A 111 1.77 -8.83 3.47
N GLY A 112 2.24 -7.62 3.73
CA GLY A 112 2.76 -7.23 5.04
C GLY A 112 2.60 -5.75 5.29
N ILE A 113 2.75 -5.37 6.55
CA ILE A 113 2.81 -3.99 7.00
C ILE A 113 4.22 -3.74 7.50
N VAL A 114 4.90 -2.74 6.97
CA VAL A 114 6.21 -2.33 7.50
C VAL A 114 5.96 -1.52 8.76
N ARG A 115 6.15 -2.14 9.93
CA ARG A 115 5.98 -1.51 11.24
C ARG A 115 7.01 -0.41 11.48
N GLY A 116 8.23 -0.63 11.00
CA GLY A 116 9.36 0.24 11.28
C GLY A 116 10.51 -0.03 10.33
N VAL A 117 11.30 1.02 10.08
CA VAL A 117 12.54 0.96 9.31
C VAL A 117 13.68 1.39 10.24
N GLU A 118 14.57 0.45 10.59
CA GLU A 118 15.73 0.74 11.44
C GLU A 118 16.94 1.06 10.56
N MET A 119 17.29 2.35 10.45
CA MET A 119 18.36 2.81 9.56
C MET A 119 19.76 2.42 10.04
N GLN A 120 19.98 2.34 11.36
CA GLN A 120 21.29 2.03 11.95
C GLN A 120 21.67 0.57 11.69
N LYS A 121 20.73 -0.36 11.93
CA LYS A 121 20.94 -1.80 11.68
C LYS A 121 20.58 -2.23 10.26
N LYS A 122 19.97 -1.36 9.47
CA LYS A 122 19.54 -1.60 8.08
C LYS A 122 18.55 -2.74 7.97
N LEU A 123 17.51 -2.69 8.82
CA LEU A 123 16.50 -3.73 8.95
C LEU A 123 15.10 -3.15 8.73
N TYR A 124 14.27 -3.88 8.00
CA TYR A 124 12.83 -3.70 7.96
C TYR A 124 12.17 -4.57 9.02
N HIS A 125 11.25 -3.99 9.79
CA HIS A 125 10.37 -4.72 10.70
C HIS A 125 9.04 -4.93 10.02
N ILE A 126 8.78 -6.14 9.53
CA ILE A 126 7.60 -6.45 8.74
C ILE A 126 6.63 -7.29 9.55
N LEU A 127 5.39 -6.84 9.63
CA LEU A 127 4.26 -7.56 10.18
C LEU A 127 3.56 -8.29 9.03
N THR A 128 3.62 -9.63 9.01
CA THR A 128 3.03 -10.42 7.93
C THR A 128 2.42 -11.72 8.44
N PRO A 129 1.29 -12.17 7.87
CA PRO A 129 0.75 -13.50 8.14
C PRO A 129 1.42 -14.60 7.30
N VAL A 130 2.36 -14.25 6.41
CA VAL A 130 3.04 -15.22 5.55
C VAL A 130 3.99 -16.07 6.39
N PRO A 131 3.92 -17.41 6.29
CA PRO A 131 4.80 -18.28 7.07
C PRO A 131 6.27 -18.13 6.66
N PRO A 132 7.23 -18.38 7.57
CA PRO A 132 8.66 -18.20 7.31
C PRO A 132 9.20 -18.94 6.09
N GLU A 133 8.63 -20.11 5.77
CA GLU A 133 9.00 -20.92 4.60
C GLU A 133 8.83 -20.15 3.29
N LYS A 134 7.69 -19.46 3.13
CA LYS A 134 7.41 -18.62 1.97
C LYS A 134 8.14 -17.29 2.04
N LEU A 135 8.34 -16.76 3.25
CA LEU A 135 9.03 -15.49 3.46
C LEU A 135 10.49 -15.55 2.97
N ARG A 136 11.17 -16.70 3.07
CA ARG A 136 12.53 -16.91 2.54
C ARG A 136 12.64 -16.80 1.02
N LEU A 137 11.52 -16.97 0.30
CA LEU A 137 11.47 -16.84 -1.16
C LEU A 137 11.21 -15.40 -1.62
N VAL A 138 10.82 -14.52 -0.69
CA VAL A 138 10.56 -13.11 -0.97
C VAL A 138 11.89 -12.41 -1.16
N ASN A 139 12.01 -11.74 -2.29
CA ASN A 139 13.18 -10.94 -2.62
C ASN A 139 12.77 -9.53 -3.07
N CYS A 140 11.48 -9.20 -3.13
CA CYS A 140 11.01 -7.88 -3.52
C CYS A 140 9.84 -7.40 -2.65
N LEU A 141 9.88 -6.13 -2.26
CA LEU A 141 8.82 -5.39 -1.60
C LEU A 141 8.23 -4.36 -2.57
N LEU A 142 6.94 -4.51 -2.87
CA LEU A 142 6.20 -3.55 -3.71
C LEU A 142 5.28 -2.69 -2.84
N LEU A 143 5.52 -1.38 -2.84
CA LEU A 143 4.75 -0.39 -2.10
C LEU A 143 3.65 0.22 -2.99
N GLY A 144 2.40 -0.13 -2.69
CA GLY A 144 1.20 0.35 -3.39
C GLY A 144 0.47 1.49 -2.68
N ASN A 145 -0.60 2.01 -3.29
CA ASN A 145 -1.51 2.99 -2.71
C ASN A 145 -2.60 2.29 -1.87
N ILE A 146 -2.17 1.48 -0.91
CA ILE A 146 -3.06 0.82 0.04
C ILE A 146 -2.75 1.43 1.41
N ALA A 147 -3.70 2.21 1.93
CA ALA A 147 -3.56 2.80 3.25
C ALA A 147 -3.62 1.71 4.33
N VAL A 148 -2.73 1.81 5.32
CA VAL A 148 -2.85 0.99 6.53
C VAL A 148 -4.14 1.40 7.26
N PRO A 149 -5.03 0.46 7.62
CA PRO A 149 -6.25 0.79 8.33
C PRO A 149 -5.98 1.49 9.66
N ASN A 150 -6.71 2.57 9.96
CA ASN A 150 -6.53 3.34 11.20
C ASN A 150 -6.61 2.50 12.49
N CYS A 151 -7.38 1.41 12.47
CA CYS A 151 -7.46 0.49 13.61
C CYS A 151 -6.13 -0.20 13.94
N VAL A 152 -5.21 -0.33 12.98
CA VAL A 152 -3.86 -0.87 13.21
C VAL A 152 -2.96 0.13 13.96
N LEU A 153 -3.17 1.43 13.73
CA LEU A 153 -2.42 2.50 14.40
C LEU A 153 -2.98 2.80 15.80
N VAL A 154 -4.29 2.97 15.90
CA VAL A 154 -4.98 3.37 17.15
C VAL A 154 -5.23 2.18 18.08
N GLY A 155 -5.28 0.95 17.56
CA GLY A 155 -5.54 -0.27 18.34
C GLY A 155 -4.33 -0.83 19.08
N GLN A 156 -3.21 -0.10 19.13
CA GLN A 156 -1.98 -0.55 19.79
C GLN A 156 -2.11 -0.44 21.32
N GLN A 157 -1.84 -1.54 22.03
CA GLN A 157 -1.88 -1.57 23.49
C GLN A 157 -0.56 -1.09 24.08
N GLY A 158 -0.62 -0.37 25.21
CA GLY A 158 0.55 0.03 25.99
C GLY A 158 1.34 1.21 25.40
N VAL A 159 0.71 2.04 24.56
CA VAL A 159 1.33 3.28 24.07
C VAL A 159 1.00 4.42 25.04
N GLU A 160 2.03 5.04 25.61
CA GLU A 160 1.92 6.27 26.41
C GLU A 160 2.38 7.47 25.55
N GLY A 161 1.55 8.50 25.41
CA GLY A 161 1.86 9.72 24.65
C GLY A 161 1.30 9.76 23.23
N GLU A 162 1.89 10.61 22.38
CA GLU A 162 1.48 10.77 20.98
C GLU A 162 1.81 9.51 20.15
N ILE A 163 0.84 9.02 19.38
CA ILE A 163 1.01 7.86 18.51
C ILE A 163 1.49 8.36 17.13
N PRO A 164 2.65 7.91 16.62
CA PRO A 164 3.11 8.28 15.29
C PRO A 164 2.07 7.99 14.22
N TYR A 165 1.95 8.90 13.24
CA TYR A 165 0.96 8.82 12.15
C TYR A 165 -0.51 8.97 12.60
N VAL A 166 -0.77 9.31 13.86
CA VAL A 166 -2.10 9.62 14.38
C VAL A 166 -2.09 11.05 14.93
N THR A 167 -3.02 11.88 14.47
CA THR A 167 -3.27 13.21 15.03
C THR A 167 -4.58 13.19 15.81
N SER A 168 -4.50 13.44 17.12
CA SER A 168 -5.67 13.63 18.00
C SER A 168 -6.01 15.12 18.20
N ASP A 169 -5.00 15.98 18.15
CA ASP A 169 -5.11 17.33 18.69
C ASP A 169 -5.38 18.36 17.58
N TYR A 170 -6.63 18.36 17.10
CA TYR A 170 -7.10 19.45 16.27
C TYR A 170 -7.42 20.66 17.15
N ASN A 171 -6.58 21.70 17.07
CA ASN A 171 -6.85 22.96 17.75
C ASN A 171 -7.97 23.73 17.03
N TYR A 172 -9.21 23.46 17.42
CA TYR A 172 -10.41 24.11 16.88
C TYR A 172 -10.54 25.61 17.23
N SER A 173 -9.62 26.17 18.04
CA SER A 173 -9.61 27.59 18.38
C SER A 173 -8.96 28.47 17.30
N ILE A 174 -8.24 27.87 16.34
CA ILE A 174 -7.61 28.59 15.23
C ILE A 174 -8.69 28.95 14.19
N LEU A 175 -8.77 30.21 13.76
CA LEU A 175 -9.72 30.64 12.72
C LEU A 175 -9.58 29.76 11.46
N GLY A 176 -10.67 29.10 11.05
CA GLY A 176 -10.69 28.21 9.88
C GLY A 176 -10.48 26.70 10.17
N SER A 177 -10.10 26.32 11.40
CA SER A 177 -9.94 24.91 11.82
C SER A 177 -11.27 24.22 12.19
N GLY A 178 -12.35 24.99 12.34
CA GLY A 178 -13.66 24.46 12.71
C GLY A 178 -14.29 23.60 11.61
N LYS A 179 -14.98 22.52 12.01
CA LYS A 179 -15.80 21.71 11.10
C LYS A 179 -16.77 22.60 10.32
N LEU A 180 -16.68 22.58 8.97
CA LEU A 180 -17.59 23.30 8.08
C LEU A 180 -19.04 22.95 8.43
N LYS A 181 -19.76 23.92 9.01
CA LYS A 181 -21.18 23.76 9.34
C LYS A 181 -21.97 23.78 8.03
N LYS A 182 -22.49 22.63 7.62
CA LYS A 182 -23.36 22.52 6.45
C LYS A 182 -24.63 23.34 6.70
N LYS A 183 -24.74 24.51 6.06
CA LYS A 183 -25.97 25.34 6.11
C LYS A 183 -27.04 24.64 5.28
N LYS A 184 -28.03 24.03 5.94
CA LYS A 184 -29.12 23.28 5.29
C LYS A 184 -30.14 24.16 4.54
N HIS A 185 -30.04 25.48 4.65
CA HIS A 185 -30.99 26.45 4.11
C HIS A 185 -30.42 27.34 2.99
N PHE A 186 -29.49 26.84 2.19
CA PHE A 186 -29.18 27.52 0.93
C PHE A 186 -30.30 27.21 -0.07
N LYS A 187 -31.16 28.20 -0.34
CA LYS A 187 -32.07 28.15 -1.49
C LYS A 187 -31.20 28.08 -2.74
N ARG A 188 -31.32 26.99 -3.50
CA ARG A 188 -30.74 26.89 -4.85
C ARG A 188 -31.32 28.05 -5.66
N ARG A 189 -30.47 28.88 -6.27
CA ARG A 189 -30.95 29.86 -7.26
C ARG A 189 -31.49 29.06 -8.43
N GLU A 190 -32.81 29.07 -8.59
CA GLU A 190 -33.45 28.63 -9.82
C GLU A 190 -33.20 29.72 -10.85
N TYR A 191 -32.35 29.43 -11.83
CA TYR A 191 -32.30 30.22 -13.05
C TYR A 191 -33.44 29.69 -13.92
N ALA A 192 -34.53 30.46 -14.01
CA ALA A 192 -35.52 30.25 -15.05
C ALA A 192 -34.88 30.69 -16.36
N PHE A 193 -34.65 29.74 -17.27
CA PHE A 193 -34.45 30.06 -18.67
C PHE A 193 -35.85 30.29 -19.26
N GLU A 194 -36.19 31.55 -19.56
CA GLU A 194 -37.32 31.85 -20.45
C GLU A 194 -36.95 31.36 -21.84
N CYS A 195 -37.56 30.27 -22.28
CA CYS A 195 -37.62 29.94 -23.69
C CYS A 195 -38.77 30.72 -24.30
N ASP A 196 -38.48 31.91 -24.82
CA ASP A 196 -39.39 32.64 -25.70
C ASP A 196 -39.56 31.84 -27.00
N TYR A 197 -40.69 31.14 -27.12
CA TYR A 197 -41.20 30.66 -28.39
C TYR A 197 -42.27 31.63 -28.87
N THR A 198 -41.87 32.62 -29.67
CA THR A 198 -42.72 33.32 -30.64
C THR A 198 -41.92 33.61 -31.89
#